data_AF-I7J000-F1
#
_entry.id   AF-I7J000-F1
#
_cell.length_a   1.000
_cell.length_b   1.000
_cell.length_c   1.000
_cell.angle_alpha   90.00
_cell.angle_beta   90.00
_cell.angle_gamma   90.00
#
_symmetry.space_group_name_H-M   'P 1'
#
loop_
_entity.id
_entity.type
_entity.pdbx_description
1 polymer ?
#
loop_
_entity_poly.entity_id
_entity_poly.type
_entity_poly.pdbx_seq_one_letter_code
_entity_poly.pdbx_strand_id
1 'polypeptide(L)'
;MTKENKEENKQILDLIKKIDQDPKKVDNYLSLSTKLIEQGSFDQAKELLEKARGLVKHPQDLDYNLAVCYYLQGNFEQALALLEKIPNDDLSMYQKALVYLKLGQNQKALAYALSIKKIDNQVKELIGDVWLSLGELSSAKEAFLSIEEGKRSAKVNFLIGVALLESDKGQADRYFELAKEKDPSYYAKALDQYTSLMKLISNKENKE
;
A
#
# COMPACT_ATOMS: atom_id res chain seq x y z
N MET A 1 24.40 -6.28 -16.10
CA MET A 1 23.85 -6.98 -14.92
C MET A 1 24.62 -6.50 -13.69
N THR A 2 23.97 -5.73 -12.80
CA THR A 2 24.59 -5.16 -11.59
C THR A 2 24.95 -6.27 -10.58
N LYS A 3 25.85 -6.00 -9.62
CA LYS A 3 26.17 -6.95 -8.54
C LYS A 3 24.94 -7.30 -7.70
N GLU A 4 24.05 -6.33 -7.51
CA GLU A 4 22.79 -6.46 -6.81
C GLU A 4 21.86 -7.48 -7.50
N ASN A 5 21.65 -7.35 -8.81
CA ASN A 5 20.87 -8.33 -9.58
C ASN A 5 21.46 -9.75 -9.54
N LYS A 6 22.79 -9.89 -9.38
CA LYS A 6 23.42 -11.21 -9.24
C LYS A 6 23.15 -11.85 -7.88
N GLU A 7 23.20 -11.06 -6.81
CA GLU A 7 22.93 -11.56 -5.46
C GLU A 7 21.45 -11.88 -5.27
N GLU A 8 20.55 -11.06 -5.82
CA GLU A 8 19.11 -11.33 -5.78
C GLU A 8 18.72 -12.60 -6.53
N ASN A 9 19.29 -12.82 -7.71
CA ASN A 9 19.07 -14.05 -8.47
C ASN A 9 19.59 -15.29 -7.73
N LYS A 10 20.71 -15.16 -7.00
CA LYS A 10 21.23 -16.23 -6.17
C LYS A 10 20.29 -16.56 -5.00
N GLN A 11 19.76 -15.55 -4.32
CA GLN A 11 18.80 -15.74 -3.23
C GLN A 11 17.55 -16.49 -3.68
N ILE A 12 17.00 -16.15 -4.84
CA ILE A 12 15.86 -16.86 -5.43
C ILE A 12 16.19 -18.33 -5.70
N LEU A 13 17.35 -18.60 -6.31
CA LEU A 13 17.80 -19.98 -6.57
C LEU A 13 17.96 -20.79 -5.28
N ASP A 14 18.47 -20.18 -4.21
CA ASP A 14 18.62 -20.86 -2.93
C ASP A 14 17.27 -21.13 -2.26
N LEU A 15 16.29 -20.23 -2.41
CA LEU A 15 14.92 -20.46 -1.95
C LEU A 15 14.21 -21.57 -2.72
N ILE A 16 14.42 -21.65 -4.05
CA ILE A 16 13.90 -22.75 -4.88
C ILE A 16 14.47 -24.10 -4.40
N LYS A 17 15.79 -24.17 -4.16
CA LYS A 17 16.41 -25.41 -3.62
C LYS A 17 15.82 -25.82 -2.26
N LYS A 18 15.47 -24.86 -1.40
CA LYS A 18 14.82 -25.18 -0.12
C LYS A 18 13.43 -25.79 -0.33
N ILE A 19 12.68 -25.31 -1.32
CA ILE A 19 11.40 -25.90 -1.72
C ILE A 19 11.61 -27.33 -2.24
N ASP A 20 12.62 -27.55 -3.09
CA ASP A 20 12.90 -28.89 -3.63
C ASP A 20 13.29 -29.90 -2.53
N GLN A 21 14.03 -29.43 -1.51
CA GLN A 21 14.46 -30.25 -0.36
C GLN A 21 13.31 -30.56 0.61
N ASP A 22 12.39 -29.61 0.82
CA ASP A 22 11.24 -29.79 1.70
C ASP A 22 9.97 -29.12 1.10
N PRO A 23 9.29 -29.82 0.17
CA PRO A 23 8.15 -29.25 -0.55
C PRO A 23 6.90 -29.04 0.31
N LYS A 24 6.88 -29.53 1.56
CA LYS A 24 5.74 -29.39 2.47
C LYS A 24 5.92 -28.25 3.47
N LYS A 25 7.11 -27.67 3.55
CA LYS A 25 7.42 -26.56 4.47
C LYS A 25 6.93 -25.24 3.92
N VAL A 26 5.88 -24.72 4.55
CA VAL A 26 5.22 -23.46 4.17
C VAL A 26 6.17 -22.26 4.14
N ASP A 27 7.10 -22.16 5.10
CA ASP A 27 8.04 -21.04 5.22
C ASP A 27 8.91 -20.84 3.96
N ASN A 28 9.20 -21.93 3.23
CA ASN A 28 10.00 -21.86 2.01
C ASN A 28 9.23 -21.11 0.90
N TYR A 29 7.94 -21.38 0.75
CA TYR A 29 7.07 -20.68 -0.20
C TYR A 29 6.79 -19.24 0.22
N LEU A 30 6.58 -19.00 1.53
CA LEU A 30 6.41 -17.64 2.06
C LEU A 30 7.64 -16.79 1.78
N SER A 31 8.84 -17.30 2.08
CA SER A 31 10.10 -16.60 1.82
C SER A 31 10.29 -16.25 0.34
N LEU A 32 10.03 -17.21 -0.57
CA LEU A 32 10.16 -16.97 -2.00
C LEU A 32 9.08 -16.01 -2.52
N SER A 33 7.84 -16.16 -2.09
CA SER A 33 6.76 -15.25 -2.48
C SER A 33 7.01 -13.82 -2.03
N THR A 34 7.52 -13.60 -0.81
CA THR A 34 7.93 -12.27 -0.33
C THR A 34 9.01 -11.68 -1.25
N LYS A 35 10.04 -12.46 -1.62
CA LYS A 35 11.08 -11.96 -2.51
C LYS A 35 10.55 -11.63 -3.91
N LEU A 36 9.63 -12.43 -4.45
CA LEU A 36 8.97 -12.16 -5.73
C LEU A 36 8.11 -10.90 -5.66
N ILE A 37 7.39 -10.68 -4.55
CA ILE A 37 6.61 -9.46 -4.33
C ILE A 37 7.52 -8.22 -4.28
N GLU A 38 8.64 -8.28 -3.56
CA GLU A 38 9.61 -7.18 -3.50
C GLU A 38 10.16 -6.79 -4.89
N GLN A 39 10.26 -7.76 -5.80
CA GLN A 39 10.71 -7.56 -7.19
C GLN A 39 9.59 -7.08 -8.14
N GLY A 40 8.35 -6.96 -7.66
CA GLY A 40 7.20 -6.63 -8.49
C GLY A 40 6.62 -7.82 -9.27
N SER A 41 7.12 -9.03 -9.05
CA SER A 41 6.70 -10.27 -9.75
C SER A 41 5.46 -10.89 -9.12
N PHE A 42 4.38 -10.10 -8.98
CA PHE A 42 3.17 -10.51 -8.25
C PHE A 42 2.45 -11.71 -8.88
N ASP A 43 2.49 -11.84 -10.21
CA ASP A 43 1.92 -12.98 -10.93
C ASP A 43 2.63 -14.28 -10.56
N GLN A 44 3.96 -14.26 -10.54
CA GLN A 44 4.79 -15.42 -10.16
C GLN A 44 4.62 -15.76 -8.69
N ALA A 45 4.56 -14.75 -7.81
CA ALA A 45 4.31 -14.94 -6.39
C ALA A 45 2.94 -15.61 -6.15
N LYS A 46 1.89 -15.14 -6.84
CA LYS A 46 0.55 -15.73 -6.77
C LYS A 46 0.55 -17.18 -7.25
N GLU A 47 1.11 -17.45 -8.43
CA GLU A 47 1.14 -18.81 -9.00
C GLU A 47 1.90 -19.79 -8.08
N LEU A 48 3.03 -19.35 -7.51
CA LEU A 48 3.80 -20.12 -6.53
C LEU A 48 2.93 -20.49 -5.32
N LEU A 49 2.25 -19.51 -4.72
CA LEU A 49 1.43 -19.71 -3.54
C LEU A 49 0.22 -20.59 -3.85
N GLU A 50 -0.43 -20.42 -4.99
CA GLU A 50 -1.56 -21.25 -5.43
C GLU A 50 -1.18 -22.71 -5.62
N LYS A 51 -0.01 -22.98 -6.22
CA LYS A 51 0.54 -24.35 -6.33
C LYS A 51 0.88 -24.92 -4.96
N ALA A 52 1.48 -24.12 -4.07
CA ALA A 52 1.88 -24.55 -2.74
C ALA A 52 0.70 -24.98 -1.86
N ARG A 53 -0.51 -24.43 -2.07
CA ARG A 53 -1.72 -24.80 -1.32
C ARG A 53 -2.04 -26.31 -1.39
N GLY A 54 -1.71 -26.98 -2.50
CA GLY A 54 -1.91 -28.43 -2.64
C GLY A 54 -0.80 -29.29 -2.03
N LEU A 55 0.29 -28.67 -1.57
CA LEU A 55 1.51 -29.35 -1.12
C LEU A 55 1.72 -29.24 0.39
N VAL A 56 1.38 -28.09 0.97
CA VAL A 56 1.63 -27.80 2.38
C VAL A 56 0.53 -28.37 3.29
N LYS A 57 0.88 -28.58 4.57
CA LYS A 57 -0.05 -29.14 5.57
C LYS A 57 -1.16 -28.15 5.99
N HIS A 58 -0.83 -26.86 6.01
CA HIS A 58 -1.69 -25.78 6.49
C HIS A 58 -1.77 -24.69 5.41
N PRO A 59 -2.61 -24.87 4.37
CA PRO A 59 -2.64 -23.97 3.21
C PRO A 59 -3.07 -22.54 3.56
N GLN A 60 -3.83 -22.34 4.65
CA GLN A 60 -4.25 -21.02 5.12
C GLN A 60 -3.08 -20.13 5.58
N ASP A 61 -1.93 -20.73 5.91
CA ASP A 61 -0.74 -19.97 6.29
C ASP A 61 -0.18 -19.17 5.09
N LEU A 62 -0.61 -19.49 3.87
CA LEU A 62 -0.27 -18.77 2.64
C LEU A 62 -1.22 -17.61 2.34
N ASP A 63 -2.38 -17.54 3.00
CA ASP A 63 -3.47 -16.64 2.62
C ASP A 63 -3.08 -15.16 2.72
N TYR A 64 -2.21 -14.78 3.67
CA TYR A 64 -1.76 -13.38 3.82
C TYR A 64 -0.96 -12.92 2.60
N ASN A 65 0.11 -13.65 2.22
CA ASN A 65 0.92 -13.29 1.06
C ASN A 65 0.12 -13.37 -0.25
N LEU A 66 -0.84 -14.30 -0.33
CA LEU A 66 -1.73 -14.41 -1.48
C LEU A 66 -2.67 -13.19 -1.58
N ALA A 67 -3.21 -12.72 -0.44
CA ALA A 67 -4.00 -11.50 -0.38
C ALA A 67 -3.19 -10.26 -0.78
N VAL A 68 -1.92 -10.18 -0.37
CA VAL A 68 -1.01 -9.10 -0.79
C VAL A 68 -0.79 -9.14 -2.31
N CYS A 69 -0.61 -10.32 -2.90
CA CYS A 69 -0.51 -10.47 -4.37
C CYS A 69 -1.78 -9.97 -5.07
N TYR A 70 -2.95 -10.40 -4.59
CA TYR A 70 -4.24 -9.95 -5.14
C TYR A 70 -4.41 -8.42 -5.02
N TYR A 71 -4.05 -7.82 -3.89
CA TYR A 71 -4.08 -6.37 -3.70
C TYR A 71 -3.18 -5.64 -4.70
N LEU A 72 -1.94 -6.11 -4.89
CA LEU A 72 -0.97 -5.49 -5.80
C LEU A 72 -1.35 -5.64 -7.28
N GLN A 73 -2.14 -6.68 -7.61
CA GLN A 73 -2.75 -6.87 -8.92
C GLN A 73 -4.05 -6.07 -9.13
N GLY A 74 -4.54 -5.36 -8.11
CA GLY A 74 -5.82 -4.63 -8.18
C GLY A 74 -7.07 -5.50 -7.98
N ASN A 75 -6.90 -6.77 -7.60
CA ASN A 75 -7.97 -7.72 -7.34
C ASN A 75 -8.44 -7.61 -5.87
N PHE A 76 -9.06 -6.49 -5.53
CA PHE A 76 -9.32 -6.10 -4.14
C PHE A 76 -10.35 -6.99 -3.44
N GLU A 77 -11.36 -7.48 -4.16
CA GLU A 77 -12.38 -8.37 -3.63
C GLU A 77 -11.79 -9.73 -3.24
N GLN A 78 -10.92 -10.31 -4.07
CA GLN A 78 -10.22 -11.56 -3.75
C GLN A 78 -9.26 -11.37 -2.58
N ALA A 79 -8.55 -10.24 -2.52
CA ALA A 79 -7.68 -9.91 -1.39
C ALA A 79 -8.49 -9.84 -0.08
N LEU A 80 -9.65 -9.17 -0.10
CA LEU A 80 -10.52 -9.06 1.06
C LEU A 80 -11.05 -10.42 1.52
N ALA A 81 -11.51 -11.26 0.59
CA ALA A 81 -12.06 -12.58 0.90
C ALA A 81 -11.05 -13.52 1.59
N LEU A 82 -9.75 -13.36 1.32
CA LEU A 82 -8.69 -14.06 2.04
C LEU A 82 -8.45 -13.42 3.41
N LEU A 83 -8.31 -12.10 3.47
CA LEU A 83 -8.04 -11.37 4.71
C LEU A 83 -9.15 -11.57 5.75
N GLU A 84 -10.41 -11.69 5.36
CA GLU A 84 -11.53 -11.95 6.28
C GLU A 84 -11.38 -13.25 7.08
N LYS A 85 -10.61 -14.21 6.57
CA LYS A 85 -10.33 -15.49 7.24
C LYS A 85 -9.14 -15.40 8.19
N ILE A 86 -8.35 -14.32 8.10
CA ILE A 86 -7.15 -14.11 8.91
C ILE A 86 -7.53 -13.38 10.21
N PRO A 87 -7.14 -13.90 11.38
CA PRO A 87 -7.34 -13.23 12.67
C PRO A 87 -6.78 -11.82 12.66
N ASN A 88 -7.47 -10.90 13.34
CA ASN A 88 -7.03 -9.51 13.36
C ASN A 88 -5.81 -9.32 14.28
N ASP A 89 -4.76 -8.77 13.69
CA ASP A 89 -3.55 -8.22 14.30
C ASP A 89 -3.16 -6.94 13.56
N ASP A 90 -2.14 -6.23 14.01
CA ASP A 90 -1.73 -4.95 13.40
C ASP A 90 -1.45 -5.09 11.89
N LEU A 91 -0.85 -6.21 11.46
CA LEU A 91 -0.45 -6.46 10.08
C LEU A 91 -1.67 -6.73 9.17
N SER A 92 -2.56 -7.62 9.59
CA SER A 92 -3.78 -7.96 8.85
C SER A 92 -4.78 -6.81 8.86
N MET A 93 -4.89 -6.05 9.96
CA MET A 93 -5.71 -4.84 10.02
C MET A 93 -5.19 -3.77 9.06
N TYR A 94 -3.87 -3.55 9.02
CA TYR A 94 -3.25 -2.65 8.03
C TYR A 94 -3.60 -3.05 6.60
N GLN A 95 -3.45 -4.33 6.27
CA GLN A 95 -3.77 -4.82 4.92
C GLN A 95 -5.28 -4.71 4.61
N LYS A 96 -6.17 -5.00 5.57
CA LYS A 96 -7.61 -4.81 5.42
C LYS A 96 -7.96 -3.35 5.18
N ALA A 97 -7.36 -2.42 5.91
CA ALA A 97 -7.58 -1.00 5.74
C ALA A 97 -7.17 -0.51 4.34
N LEU A 98 -6.02 -0.95 3.82
CA LEU A 98 -5.60 -0.67 2.45
C LEU A 98 -6.60 -1.20 1.41
N VAL A 99 -7.06 -2.44 1.57
CA VAL A 99 -8.02 -3.06 0.65
C VAL A 99 -9.38 -2.33 0.69
N TYR A 100 -9.90 -2.02 1.88
CA TYR A 100 -11.15 -1.27 2.03
C TYR A 100 -11.06 0.14 1.44
N LEU A 101 -9.92 0.82 1.58
CA LEU A 101 -9.67 2.12 0.97
C LEU A 101 -9.73 2.03 -0.57
N LYS A 102 -9.12 0.98 -1.16
CA LYS A 102 -9.18 0.76 -2.62
C LYS A 102 -10.57 0.41 -3.13
N LEU A 103 -11.39 -0.23 -2.31
CA LEU A 103 -12.79 -0.52 -2.58
C LEU A 103 -13.73 0.68 -2.35
N GLY A 104 -13.20 1.84 -1.91
CA GLY A 104 -14.00 3.02 -1.56
C GLY A 104 -14.84 2.87 -0.30
N GLN A 105 -14.64 1.82 0.48
CA GLN A 105 -15.34 1.56 1.76
C GLN A 105 -14.62 2.29 2.89
N ASN A 106 -14.55 3.61 2.78
CA ASN A 106 -13.64 4.46 3.56
C ASN A 106 -13.90 4.42 5.08
N GLN A 107 -15.16 4.27 5.51
CA GLN A 107 -15.48 4.13 6.94
C GLN A 107 -14.93 2.83 7.54
N LYS A 108 -14.96 1.72 6.78
CA LYS A 108 -14.35 0.46 7.22
C LYS A 108 -12.83 0.57 7.21
N ALA A 109 -12.26 1.19 6.18
CA ALA A 109 -10.83 1.45 6.12
C ALA A 109 -10.35 2.20 7.36
N LEU A 110 -11.11 3.23 7.79
CA LEU A 110 -10.82 4.00 8.99
C LEU A 110 -10.90 3.15 10.26
N ALA A 111 -11.96 2.36 10.42
CA ALA A 111 -12.13 1.50 11.60
C ALA A 111 -10.96 0.53 11.78
N TYR A 112 -10.50 -0.08 10.69
CA TYR A 112 -9.32 -0.96 10.72
C TYR A 112 -8.03 -0.18 10.97
N ALA A 113 -7.80 0.95 10.30
CA ALA A 113 -6.60 1.75 10.46
C ALA A 113 -6.43 2.26 11.92
N LEU A 114 -7.52 2.70 12.56
CA LEU A 114 -7.51 3.17 13.95
C LEU A 114 -7.41 2.05 14.99
N SER A 115 -7.62 0.79 14.59
CA SER A 115 -7.52 -0.37 15.49
C SER A 115 -6.08 -0.91 15.62
N ILE A 116 -5.16 -0.43 14.78
CA ILE A 116 -3.74 -0.82 14.79
C ILE A 116 -3.07 -0.25 16.04
N LYS A 117 -2.35 -1.10 16.80
CA LYS A 117 -1.72 -0.69 18.06
C LYS A 117 -0.36 -0.04 17.85
N LYS A 118 0.47 -0.63 16.98
CA LYS A 118 1.80 -0.09 16.66
C LYS A 118 1.70 0.96 15.58
N ILE A 119 1.56 2.22 16.00
CA ILE A 119 1.48 3.35 15.08
C ILE A 119 2.89 3.79 14.65
N ASP A 120 3.27 3.43 13.42
CA ASP A 120 4.46 3.95 12.74
C ASP A 120 4.08 4.94 11.62
N ASN A 121 5.06 5.37 10.82
CA ASN A 121 4.82 6.34 9.75
C ASN A 121 3.96 5.77 8.61
N GLN A 122 4.00 4.47 8.34
CA GLN A 122 3.17 3.85 7.31
C GLN A 122 1.70 3.83 7.76
N VAL A 123 1.46 3.57 9.04
CA VAL A 123 0.11 3.62 9.63
C VAL A 123 -0.40 5.06 9.67
N LYS A 124 0.43 6.04 10.03
CA LYS A 124 0.05 7.47 9.99
C LYS A 124 -0.30 7.94 8.58
N GLU A 125 0.49 7.53 7.58
CA GLU A 125 0.20 7.84 6.18
C GLU A 125 -1.13 7.21 5.74
N LEU A 126 -1.36 5.94 6.08
CA LEU A 126 -2.64 5.26 5.81
C LEU A 126 -3.83 5.98 6.45
N ILE A 127 -3.72 6.40 7.71
CA ILE A 127 -4.79 7.15 8.40
C ILE A 127 -5.05 8.48 7.66
N GLY A 128 -4.00 9.19 7.25
CA GLY A 128 -4.12 10.41 6.46
C GLY A 128 -4.79 10.18 5.11
N ASP A 129 -4.40 9.13 4.39
CA ASP A 129 -5.01 8.75 3.11
C ASP A 129 -6.51 8.42 3.28
N VAL A 130 -6.87 7.72 4.35
CA VAL A 130 -8.27 7.39 4.65
C VAL A 130 -9.08 8.64 4.97
N TRP A 131 -8.57 9.54 5.82
CA TRP A 131 -9.26 10.80 6.10
C TRP A 131 -9.43 11.66 4.86
N LEU A 132 -8.42 11.71 4.00
CA LEU A 132 -8.50 12.42 2.73
C LEU A 132 -9.58 11.83 1.83
N SER A 133 -9.70 10.50 1.77
CA SER A 133 -10.76 9.82 1.01
C SER A 133 -12.17 10.05 1.56
N LEU A 134 -12.29 10.43 2.84
CA LEU A 134 -13.53 10.83 3.49
C LEU A 134 -13.85 12.31 3.29
N GLY A 135 -12.94 13.10 2.71
CA GLY A 135 -13.07 14.55 2.57
C GLY A 135 -12.69 15.33 3.84
N GLU A 136 -12.21 14.65 4.89
CA GLU A 136 -11.84 15.25 6.17
C GLU A 136 -10.43 15.84 6.12
N LEU A 137 -10.27 16.96 5.40
CA LEU A 137 -8.98 17.59 5.11
C LEU A 137 -8.18 17.94 6.37
N SER A 138 -8.85 18.43 7.42
CA SER A 138 -8.21 18.78 8.68
C SER A 138 -7.58 17.56 9.36
N SER A 139 -8.32 16.45 9.46
CA SER A 139 -7.84 15.21 10.07
C SER A 139 -6.76 14.54 9.22
N ALA A 140 -6.88 14.59 7.89
CA ALA A 140 -5.86 14.11 6.98
C ALA A 140 -4.53 14.85 7.19
N LYS A 141 -4.58 16.19 7.22
CA LYS A 141 -3.43 17.05 7.51
C LYS A 141 -2.79 16.70 8.85
N GLU A 142 -3.58 16.56 9.92
CA GLU A 142 -3.05 16.21 11.24
C GLU A 142 -2.31 14.87 11.24
N ALA A 143 -2.90 13.85 10.61
CA ALA A 143 -2.28 12.54 10.49
C ALA A 143 -0.95 12.62 9.72
N PHE A 144 -0.90 13.32 8.59
CA PHE A 144 0.32 13.50 7.82
C PHE A 144 1.39 14.33 8.56
N LEU A 145 1.00 15.39 9.26
CA LEU A 145 1.94 16.23 10.03
C LEU A 145 2.53 15.49 11.24
N SER A 146 1.85 14.46 11.75
CA SER A 146 2.38 13.60 12.81
C SER A 146 3.58 12.73 12.36
N ILE A 147 3.84 12.64 11.06
CA ILE A 147 5.07 12.06 10.50
C ILE A 147 6.17 13.13 10.61
N GLU A 148 7.30 12.78 11.22
CA GLU A 148 8.47 13.66 11.34
C GLU A 148 8.88 14.21 9.96
N GLU A 149 9.18 15.51 9.87
CA GLU A 149 9.45 16.20 8.61
C GLU A 149 10.49 15.50 7.73
N GLY A 150 11.61 15.05 8.31
CA GLY A 150 12.67 14.33 7.59
C GLY A 150 12.24 12.96 7.03
N LYS A 151 11.16 12.37 7.57
CA LYS A 151 10.63 11.06 7.18
C LYS A 151 9.43 11.15 6.23
N ARG A 152 8.93 12.35 5.92
CA ARG A 152 7.84 12.54 4.95
C ARG A 152 8.33 12.24 3.54
N SER A 153 7.54 11.46 2.80
CA SER A 153 7.76 11.21 1.38
C SER A 153 7.28 12.42 0.55
N ALA A 154 7.66 12.46 -0.73
CA ALA A 154 7.10 13.44 -1.67
C ALA A 154 5.57 13.35 -1.74
N LYS A 155 5.02 12.13 -1.64
CA LYS A 155 3.58 11.89 -1.51
C LYS A 155 2.99 12.58 -0.30
N VAL A 156 3.53 12.34 0.89
CA VAL A 156 2.99 12.92 2.12
C VAL A 156 3.02 14.45 2.07
N ASN A 157 4.13 15.05 1.65
CA ASN A 157 4.21 16.51 1.49
C ASN A 157 3.18 17.03 0.48
N PHE A 158 3.02 16.36 -0.66
CA PHE A 158 2.02 16.74 -1.67
C PHE A 158 0.60 16.69 -1.09
N LEU A 159 0.25 15.63 -0.36
CA LEU A 159 -1.09 15.47 0.22
C LEU A 159 -1.37 16.45 1.37
N ILE A 160 -0.36 16.87 2.13
CA ILE A 160 -0.49 18.00 3.06
C ILE A 160 -0.82 19.29 2.28
N GLY A 161 -0.12 19.54 1.17
CA GLY A 161 -0.41 20.68 0.29
C GLY A 161 -1.85 20.67 -0.22
N VAL A 162 -2.33 19.52 -0.70
CA VAL A 162 -3.73 19.32 -1.11
C VAL A 162 -4.70 19.62 0.04
N ALA A 163 -4.46 19.08 1.24
CA ALA A 163 -5.33 19.29 2.40
C ALA A 163 -5.36 20.74 2.90
N LEU A 164 -4.32 21.54 2.59
CA LEU A 164 -4.22 22.95 2.96
C LEU A 164 -4.71 23.91 1.87
N LEU A 165 -4.90 23.44 0.63
CA LEU A 165 -5.07 24.31 -0.53
C LEU A 165 -6.21 25.33 -0.39
N GLU A 166 -7.31 24.93 0.24
CA GLU A 166 -8.47 25.81 0.45
C GLU A 166 -8.35 26.70 1.68
N SER A 167 -7.68 26.22 2.74
CA SER A 167 -7.62 26.88 4.04
C SER A 167 -6.41 27.81 4.22
N ASP A 168 -5.25 27.45 3.65
CA ASP A 168 -4.00 28.19 3.73
C ASP A 168 -3.14 27.91 2.50
N LYS A 169 -3.38 28.67 1.43
CA LYS A 169 -2.62 28.58 0.17
C LYS A 169 -1.12 28.79 0.36
N GLY A 170 -0.75 29.70 1.26
CA GLY A 170 0.66 30.02 1.51
C GLY A 170 1.42 28.82 2.10
N GLN A 171 0.79 28.07 3.01
CA GLN A 171 1.38 26.81 3.47
C GLN A 171 1.26 25.69 2.43
N ALA A 172 0.16 25.61 1.69
CA ALA A 172 0.00 24.61 0.64
C ALA A 172 1.16 24.66 -0.38
N ASP A 173 1.49 25.87 -0.86
CA ASP A 173 2.59 26.09 -1.81
C ASP A 173 3.95 25.63 -1.24
N ARG A 174 4.20 25.88 0.05
CA ARG A 174 5.43 25.39 0.71
C ARG A 174 5.51 23.87 0.70
N TYR A 175 4.41 23.18 0.99
CA TYR A 175 4.38 21.72 0.99
C TYR A 175 4.48 21.12 -0.42
N PHE A 176 3.95 21.80 -1.43
CA PHE A 176 4.18 21.41 -2.82
C PHE A 176 5.64 21.55 -3.25
N GLU A 177 6.32 22.64 -2.87
CA GLU A 177 7.76 22.77 -3.12
C GLU A 177 8.56 21.70 -2.37
N LEU A 178 8.25 21.41 -1.10
CA LEU A 178 8.88 20.29 -0.38
C LEU A 178 8.67 18.92 -1.06
N ALA A 179 7.49 18.69 -1.64
CA ALA A 179 7.21 17.48 -2.40
C ALA A 179 8.07 17.41 -3.68
N LYS A 180 8.16 18.52 -4.40
CA LYS A 180 8.94 18.66 -5.64
C LYS A 180 10.44 18.54 -5.40
N GLU A 181 10.97 19.12 -4.34
CA GLU A 181 12.38 18.98 -3.95
C GLU A 181 12.73 17.53 -3.61
N LYS A 182 11.80 16.80 -2.96
CA LYS A 182 12.01 15.41 -2.54
C LYS A 182 11.98 14.43 -3.72
N ASP A 183 11.03 14.59 -4.63
CA ASP A 183 10.93 13.82 -5.87
C ASP A 183 10.20 14.62 -6.96
N PRO A 184 10.93 15.26 -7.89
CA PRO A 184 10.33 16.06 -8.96
C PRO A 184 9.46 15.24 -9.93
N SER A 185 9.81 13.96 -10.16
CA SER A 185 9.10 13.08 -11.09
C SER A 185 7.77 12.65 -10.50
N TYR A 186 7.77 12.28 -9.22
CA TYR A 186 6.54 12.04 -8.48
C TYR A 186 5.64 13.28 -8.46
N TYR A 187 6.19 14.44 -8.09
CA TYR A 187 5.42 15.68 -8.00
C TYR A 187 4.72 16.03 -9.31
N ALA A 188 5.43 15.96 -10.44
CA ALA A 188 4.87 16.24 -11.76
C ALA A 188 3.68 15.31 -12.08
N LYS A 189 3.81 14.01 -11.79
CA LYS A 189 2.73 13.03 -11.99
C LYS A 189 1.55 13.29 -11.06
N ALA A 190 1.81 13.56 -9.78
CA ALA A 190 0.77 13.82 -8.79
C ALA A 190 -0.03 15.09 -9.12
N LEU A 191 0.64 16.16 -9.54
CA LEU A 191 0.01 17.40 -9.96
C LEU A 191 -0.87 17.23 -11.21
N ASP A 192 -0.39 16.48 -12.20
CA ASP A 192 -1.16 16.17 -13.41
C ASP A 192 -2.44 15.37 -13.09
N GLN A 193 -2.32 14.35 -12.25
CA GLN A 193 -3.46 13.56 -11.77
C GLN A 193 -4.46 14.42 -10.99
N TYR A 194 -3.97 15.23 -10.06
CA TYR A 194 -4.82 16.11 -9.24
C TYR A 194 -5.59 17.13 -10.09
N THR A 195 -4.90 17.82 -11.00
CA THR A 195 -5.54 18.83 -11.87
C THR A 195 -6.53 18.19 -12.84
N SER A 196 -6.25 16.98 -13.33
CA SER A 196 -7.17 16.20 -14.16
C SER A 196 -8.45 15.84 -13.39
N LEU A 197 -8.33 15.42 -12.12
CA LEU A 197 -9.48 15.11 -11.27
C LEU A 197 -10.32 16.35 -10.98
N MET A 198 -9.70 17.48 -10.63
CA MET A 198 -10.40 18.74 -10.37
C MET A 198 -11.21 19.21 -11.58
N LYS A 199 -10.64 19.12 -12.80
CA LYS A 199 -11.37 19.44 -14.04
C LYS A 199 -12.58 18.55 -14.24
N LEU A 200 -12.49 17.26 -13.91
CA LEU A 200 -13.61 16.32 -14.03
C LEU A 200 -14.73 16.66 -13.05
N ILE A 201 -14.41 17.06 -11.82
CA ILE A 201 -15.39 17.46 -10.80
C ILE A 201 -16.08 18.76 -11.21
N SER A 202 -15.33 19.80 -11.55
CA SER A 202 -15.92 21.09 -11.96
C SER A 202 -16.78 21.00 -13.22
N ASN A 203 -16.47 20.07 -14.15
CA ASN A 203 -17.30 19.85 -15.34
C ASN A 203 -18.61 19.09 -15.05
N LYS A 204 -18.69 18.33 -13.94
CA LYS A 204 -19.93 17.69 -13.50
C LYS A 204 -20.85 18.68 -12.80
N GLU A 205 -20.30 19.53 -11.94
CA GLU A 205 -21.06 20.56 -11.22
C GLU A 205 -21.68 21.61 -12.15
N ASN A 206 -21.08 21.87 -13.32
CA ASN A 206 -21.62 22.80 -14.32
C ASN A 206 -22.70 22.19 -15.24
N LYS A 207 -23.05 20.90 -15.07
CA LYS A 207 -24.03 20.18 -15.91
C LYS A 207 -25.31 19.79 -15.17
N GLU A 208 -25.40 20.06 -13.88
CA GLU A 208 -26.59 19.90 -13.03
C GLU A 208 -27.22 21.26 -12.75
#